data_AF-A0A7J4PIK4-F1
#
_entry.id   AF-A0A7J4PIK4-F1
#
_cell.length_a   1.000
_cell.length_b   1.000
_cell.length_c   1.000
_cell.angle_alpha   90.00
_cell.angle_beta   90.00
_cell.angle_gamma   90.00
#
_symmetry.space_group_name_H-M   'P 1'
#
loop_
_entity.id
_entity.type
_entity.pdbx_description
1 polymer ?
#
loop_
_entity_poly.entity_id
_entity_poly.type
_entity_poly.pdbx_seq_one_letter_code
_entity_poly.pdbx_strand_id
1 'polypeptide(L)'
;EASETSETIETIPVEIYWIFDQPGRMFKRGAWVELLEFLSGKVMSTPASKEECISGVVDYFHFKHGLKYDSFCGASHYGVFEHGGFFNLKAYLAGSVPISNCYDQAAALQAILGGIGINDIEWLFLEPFGYINRTDLLGRGECNNPFFLKEGRHDPEIVDNGSGHRTGFANHAFCGLLNKDNILDSCAGPHSGNDTAEEYVSQAVDSNPALYPAIRFERPGKKEDIVIGYGVADVERIEAANPLPTPPVGSEDEKENDKKAEKLNKIKELLDYPAKYESLDPYTFVCCNWPDPLANPLLSGWAMDLEQVRVGWNGVLKQWCMHDGEERINIEIYVSNSGPAPVHERIFKTLAATALNECVHRPNPESERHISRVQGLNPENKRHITLTASTENYSQQLSAIYNVGFNVEGFNLETDITQDLLDWLENLALNGVTEDWDKFPKLKLIEPAFPADAALGETFTCRADPEINENKSPFLEFFTSNKNVSLEEESDLTFTFKALVPEYTPIGLVLTDRETLLSTSKEVFINIYDPEN
;
A
#
# COMPACT_ATOMS: atom_id res chain seq x y z
N GLU A 1 0.85 -0.24 66.79
CA GLU A 1 1.33 0.25 65.49
C GLU A 1 0.95 -0.79 64.45
N ALA A 2 -0.11 -0.55 63.70
CA ALA A 2 -0.43 -1.31 62.50
C ALA A 2 -0.36 -0.27 61.37
N SER A 3 0.65 -0.38 60.51
CA SER A 3 0.82 0.49 59.36
C SER A 3 -0.14 0.05 58.26
N GLU A 4 -1.15 0.87 57.99
CA GLU A 4 -1.96 0.75 56.78
C GLU A 4 -1.08 1.09 55.57
N THR A 5 -0.76 0.07 54.79
CA THR A 5 -0.26 0.21 53.43
C THR A 5 -1.44 0.62 52.54
N SER A 6 -1.54 1.90 52.19
CA SER A 6 -2.49 2.34 51.16
C SER A 6 -1.99 1.85 49.79
N GLU A 7 -2.66 0.84 49.25
CA GLU A 7 -2.52 0.49 47.84
C GLU A 7 -3.04 1.65 46.99
N THR A 8 -2.16 2.27 46.20
CA THR A 8 -2.54 3.20 45.15
C THR A 8 -3.27 2.42 44.07
N ILE A 9 -4.57 2.66 43.93
CA ILE A 9 -5.35 2.17 42.80
C ILE A 9 -4.76 2.82 41.55
N GLU A 10 -4.15 2.02 40.67
CA GLU A 10 -3.77 2.48 39.33
C GLU A 10 -5.04 2.83 38.56
N THR A 11 -5.25 4.13 38.34
CA THR A 11 -6.30 4.62 37.45
C THR A 11 -5.78 4.56 36.02
N ILE A 12 -6.41 3.77 35.16
CA ILE A 12 -6.14 3.80 33.72
C ILE A 12 -6.76 5.10 33.17
N PRO A 13 -5.98 6.00 32.55
CA PRO A 13 -6.53 7.19 31.92
C PRO A 13 -7.42 6.78 30.75
N VAL A 14 -8.63 7.33 30.70
CA VAL A 14 -9.56 7.16 29.58
C VAL A 14 -9.50 8.40 28.71
N GLU A 15 -9.13 8.24 27.46
CA GLU A 15 -9.17 9.29 26.44
C GLU A 15 -10.41 9.10 25.58
N ILE A 16 -11.14 10.19 25.33
CA ILE A 16 -12.39 10.18 24.57
C ILE A 16 -12.26 11.20 23.45
N TYR A 17 -12.42 10.73 22.21
CA TYR A 17 -12.41 11.56 21.01
C TYR A 17 -13.82 11.70 20.47
N TRP A 18 -14.17 12.91 20.02
CA TRP A 18 -15.43 13.21 19.34
C TRP A 18 -15.12 13.53 17.89
N ILE A 19 -15.72 12.77 16.98
CA ILE A 19 -15.62 12.96 15.53
C ILE A 19 -16.98 13.42 14.98
N PHE A 20 -17.01 14.01 13.78
CA PHE A 20 -18.23 14.61 13.22
C PHE A 20 -19.27 13.56 12.79
N ASP A 21 -18.80 12.44 12.25
CA ASP A 21 -19.60 11.31 11.80
C ASP A 21 -18.74 10.03 11.79
N GLN A 22 -19.26 8.93 11.28
CA GLN A 22 -18.50 7.71 11.08
C GLN A 22 -17.28 7.94 10.17
N PRO A 23 -16.13 7.31 10.44
CA PRO A 23 -14.97 7.41 9.56
C PRO A 23 -15.29 7.00 8.12
N GLY A 24 -14.63 7.64 7.16
CA GLY A 24 -14.81 7.40 5.75
C GLY A 24 -14.44 5.98 5.32
N ARG A 25 -14.92 5.59 4.14
CA ARG A 25 -14.82 4.20 3.61
C ARG A 25 -13.40 3.64 3.53
N MET A 26 -12.38 4.50 3.46
CA MET A 26 -10.97 4.08 3.45
C MET A 26 -10.52 3.54 4.82
N PHE A 27 -11.20 3.90 5.90
CA PHE A 27 -10.98 3.41 7.26
C PHE A 27 -11.90 2.24 7.58
N LYS A 28 -11.63 1.10 6.95
CA LYS A 28 -12.48 -0.11 7.05
C LYS A 28 -12.68 -0.64 8.48
N ARG A 29 -11.86 -0.23 9.46
CA ARG A 29 -11.93 -0.60 10.88
C ARG A 29 -12.04 0.62 11.81
N GLY A 30 -12.53 1.74 11.28
CA GLY A 30 -12.52 3.02 11.97
C GLY A 30 -11.16 3.73 11.89
N ALA A 31 -11.14 4.99 12.30
CA ALA A 31 -9.92 5.78 12.39
C ALA A 31 -9.09 5.32 13.59
N TRP A 32 -7.79 5.12 13.39
CA TRP A 32 -6.91 4.72 14.47
C TRP A 32 -6.63 5.87 15.44
N VAL A 33 -6.34 5.53 16.70
CA VAL A 33 -6.20 6.51 17.79
C VAL A 33 -5.07 7.50 17.51
N GLU A 34 -3.95 7.06 16.96
CA GLU A 34 -2.79 7.90 16.64
C GLU A 34 -3.12 8.97 15.59
N LEU A 35 -4.10 8.72 14.72
CA LEU A 35 -4.61 9.72 13.77
C LEU A 35 -5.42 10.78 14.53
N LEU A 36 -6.26 10.35 15.47
CA LEU A 36 -7.05 11.26 16.29
C LEU A 36 -6.17 12.08 17.23
N GLU A 37 -5.12 11.50 17.81
CA GLU A 37 -4.07 12.18 18.57
C GLU A 37 -3.32 13.19 17.71
N PHE A 38 -2.91 12.79 16.50
CA PHE A 38 -2.25 13.66 15.56
C PHE A 38 -3.12 14.90 15.26
N LEU A 39 -4.41 14.68 15.00
CA LEU A 39 -5.34 15.75 14.66
C LEU A 39 -5.63 16.67 15.84
N SER A 40 -5.92 16.10 17.01
CA SER A 40 -6.26 16.84 18.24
C SER A 40 -5.06 17.57 18.87
N GLY A 41 -3.83 17.14 18.58
CA GLY A 41 -2.61 17.76 19.10
C GLY A 41 -1.87 18.66 18.11
N LYS A 42 -1.60 18.17 16.90
CA LYS A 42 -0.70 18.85 15.95
C LYS A 42 -1.42 19.70 14.92
N VAL A 43 -2.61 19.28 14.51
CA VAL A 43 -3.33 19.92 13.40
C VAL A 43 -4.23 21.04 13.90
N MET A 44 -5.05 20.79 14.93
CA MET A 44 -6.05 21.76 15.39
C MET A 44 -6.25 21.73 16.90
N SER A 45 -6.51 22.89 17.50
CA SER A 45 -7.24 23.00 18.77
C SER A 45 -8.75 22.88 18.51
N THR A 46 -9.52 22.36 19.48
CA THR A 46 -10.98 22.10 19.39
C THR A 46 -11.72 23.04 18.43
N PRO A 47 -12.07 22.59 17.20
CA PRO A 47 -12.68 23.46 16.20
C PRO A 47 -14.12 23.81 16.57
N ALA A 48 -14.56 25.03 16.26
CA ALA A 48 -15.93 25.49 16.50
C ALA A 48 -16.91 25.02 15.40
N SER A 49 -16.42 24.66 14.21
CA SER A 49 -17.24 24.14 13.11
C SER A 49 -16.49 23.17 12.19
N LYS A 50 -17.23 22.53 11.27
CA LYS A 50 -16.71 21.65 10.22
C LYS A 50 -15.79 22.42 9.25
N GLU A 51 -16.17 23.64 8.88
CA GLU A 51 -15.44 24.50 7.96
C GLU A 51 -14.10 24.95 8.55
N GLU A 52 -14.09 25.31 9.85
CA GLU A 52 -12.84 25.61 10.57
C GLU A 52 -11.93 24.38 10.60
N CYS A 53 -12.51 23.20 10.76
CA CYS A 53 -11.77 21.95 10.72
C CYS A 53 -11.10 21.69 9.36
N ILE A 54 -11.87 21.84 8.27
CA ILE A 54 -11.35 21.70 6.90
C ILE A 54 -10.21 22.68 6.64
N SER A 55 -10.40 23.96 7.00
CA SER A 55 -9.38 24.99 6.84
C SER A 55 -8.12 24.67 7.63
N GLY A 56 -8.26 24.22 8.89
CA GLY A 56 -7.12 23.87 9.73
C GLY A 56 -6.30 22.69 9.18
N VAL A 57 -6.97 21.69 8.60
CA VAL A 57 -6.33 20.53 7.96
C VAL A 57 -5.58 20.96 6.68
N VAL A 58 -6.21 21.76 5.82
CA VAL A 58 -5.57 22.29 4.60
C VAL A 58 -4.33 23.12 4.95
N ASP A 59 -4.47 24.06 5.88
CA ASP A 59 -3.37 24.93 6.32
C ASP A 59 -2.23 24.14 6.95
N TYR A 60 -2.55 23.09 7.72
CA TYR A 60 -1.54 22.25 8.33
C TYR A 60 -0.71 21.53 7.27
N PHE A 61 -1.35 20.86 6.29
CA PHE A 61 -0.61 20.14 5.27
C PHE A 61 0.16 21.06 4.33
N HIS A 62 -0.37 22.25 4.06
CA HIS A 62 0.32 23.22 3.23
C HIS A 62 1.51 23.90 3.92
N PHE A 63 1.35 24.38 5.17
CA PHE A 63 2.35 25.21 5.84
C PHE A 63 3.16 24.51 6.94
N LYS A 64 2.59 23.53 7.64
CA LYS A 64 3.13 23.04 8.92
C LYS A 64 3.68 21.61 8.87
N HIS A 65 3.22 20.80 7.93
CA HIS A 65 3.65 19.41 7.82
C HIS A 65 5.14 19.27 7.47
N GLY A 66 5.72 20.25 6.76
CA GLY A 66 7.15 20.31 6.47
C GLY A 66 7.61 19.55 5.22
N LEU A 67 6.68 18.94 4.48
CA LEU A 67 6.96 18.38 3.16
C LEU A 67 7.12 19.48 2.11
N LYS A 68 7.84 19.17 1.04
CA LYS A 68 8.02 20.06 -0.11
C LYS A 68 7.48 19.41 -1.37
N TYR A 69 7.01 20.22 -2.31
CA TYR A 69 6.62 19.70 -3.61
C TYR A 69 7.80 19.01 -4.32
N ASP A 70 7.53 17.84 -4.91
CA ASP A 70 8.45 17.13 -5.81
C ASP A 70 8.62 17.88 -7.13
N SER A 71 9.52 18.84 -7.12
CA SER A 71 9.88 19.64 -8.29
C SER A 71 10.84 18.94 -9.25
N PHE A 72 11.17 17.67 -9.04
CA PHE A 72 12.06 16.92 -9.94
C PHE A 72 11.26 16.22 -11.04
N CYS A 73 10.27 15.42 -10.66
CA CYS A 73 9.43 14.68 -11.60
C CYS A 73 7.95 14.69 -11.26
N GLY A 74 7.55 15.25 -10.10
CA GLY A 74 6.16 15.26 -9.66
C GLY A 74 5.61 13.87 -9.36
N ALA A 75 6.47 12.93 -8.97
CA ALA A 75 6.06 11.57 -8.65
C ALA A 75 5.37 11.53 -7.28
N SER A 76 4.45 10.59 -7.11
CA SER A 76 3.85 10.27 -5.82
C SER A 76 4.84 9.44 -5.00
N HIS A 77 4.94 9.74 -3.72
CA HIS A 77 5.86 9.06 -2.79
C HIS A 77 5.11 8.20 -1.77
N TYR A 78 3.77 8.26 -1.75
CA TYR A 78 2.95 7.62 -0.74
C TYR A 78 1.85 6.71 -1.31
N GLY A 79 2.03 6.21 -2.54
CA GLY A 79 1.31 5.05 -3.08
C GLY A 79 0.06 5.33 -3.93
N VAL A 80 -0.35 6.60 -4.02
CA VAL A 80 -1.51 7.04 -4.81
C VAL A 80 -1.14 7.53 -6.21
N PHE A 81 -2.08 7.48 -7.15
CA PHE A 81 -1.92 7.93 -8.53
C PHE A 81 -3.03 8.91 -8.95
N GLU A 82 -3.15 9.21 -10.25
CA GLU A 82 -4.08 10.19 -10.85
C GLU A 82 -5.52 10.13 -10.33
N HIS A 83 -6.05 8.93 -10.12
CA HIS A 83 -7.43 8.70 -9.72
C HIS A 83 -7.56 8.19 -8.27
N GLY A 84 -6.51 8.34 -7.46
CA GLY A 84 -6.45 7.86 -6.08
C GLY A 84 -5.82 6.47 -5.97
N GLY A 85 -6.31 5.65 -5.03
CA GLY A 85 -5.79 4.30 -4.76
C GLY A 85 -5.48 4.05 -3.29
N PHE A 86 -4.43 3.26 -3.04
CA PHE A 86 -3.91 2.98 -1.70
C PHE A 86 -3.00 4.12 -1.25
N PHE A 87 -3.23 4.68 -0.06
CA PHE A 87 -2.42 5.77 0.48
C PHE A 87 -1.67 5.32 1.74
N ASN A 88 -0.35 5.49 1.76
CA ASN A 88 0.50 5.26 2.93
C ASN A 88 0.48 6.47 3.87
N LEU A 89 -0.66 6.70 4.52
CA LEU A 89 -0.96 7.78 5.44
C LEU A 89 0.06 7.90 6.60
N LYS A 90 0.55 6.80 7.16
CA LYS A 90 1.53 6.77 8.27
C LYS A 90 2.88 7.30 7.81
N ALA A 91 3.39 6.78 6.68
CA ALA A 91 4.64 7.28 6.12
C ALA A 91 4.49 8.76 5.74
N TYR A 92 3.32 9.16 5.24
CA TYR A 92 3.01 10.54 4.96
C TYR A 92 3.06 11.40 6.23
N LEU A 93 2.28 11.06 7.26
CA LEU A 93 2.23 11.76 8.56
C LEU A 93 3.58 11.83 9.27
N ALA A 94 4.41 10.81 9.11
CA ALA A 94 5.78 10.78 9.63
C ALA A 94 6.77 11.62 8.80
N GLY A 95 6.40 12.00 7.58
CA GLY A 95 7.31 12.66 6.64
C GLY A 95 8.48 11.76 6.23
N SER A 96 8.26 10.45 6.13
CA SER A 96 9.32 9.46 5.86
C SER A 96 10.08 9.71 4.56
N VAL A 97 9.45 10.42 3.62
CA VAL A 97 10.07 11.02 2.44
C VAL A 97 9.86 12.53 2.54
N PRO A 98 10.90 13.39 2.44
CA PRO A 98 10.75 14.83 2.68
C PRO A 98 10.08 15.62 1.53
N ILE A 99 9.50 14.91 0.56
CA ILE A 99 8.85 15.46 -0.62
C ILE A 99 7.52 14.76 -0.89
N SER A 100 6.60 15.46 -1.55
CA SER A 100 5.30 14.93 -1.96
C SER A 100 4.79 15.64 -3.22
N ASN A 101 3.81 15.07 -3.90
CA ASN A 101 3.16 15.72 -5.04
C ASN A 101 1.67 16.02 -4.80
N CYS A 102 0.95 16.38 -5.85
CA CYS A 102 -0.49 16.67 -5.79
C CYS A 102 -1.35 15.46 -5.41
N TYR A 103 -0.99 14.25 -5.84
CA TYR A 103 -1.71 13.02 -5.47
C TYR A 103 -1.59 12.77 -3.97
N ASP A 104 -0.37 12.87 -3.43
CA ASP A 104 -0.11 12.67 -1.99
C ASP A 104 -0.89 13.68 -1.14
N GLN A 105 -0.93 14.95 -1.55
CA GLN A 105 -1.66 16.01 -0.86
C GLN A 105 -3.18 15.81 -0.92
N ALA A 106 -3.73 15.48 -2.08
CA ALA A 106 -5.16 15.17 -2.23
C ALA A 106 -5.55 13.94 -1.39
N ALA A 107 -4.70 12.91 -1.37
CA ALA A 107 -4.90 11.72 -0.56
C ALA A 107 -4.86 12.01 0.93
N ALA A 108 -3.90 12.83 1.38
CA ALA A 108 -3.84 13.28 2.75
C ALA A 108 -5.11 14.03 3.16
N LEU A 109 -5.56 15.00 2.37
CA LEU A 109 -6.80 15.73 2.67
C LEU A 109 -8.00 14.80 2.78
N GLN A 110 -8.21 13.93 1.78
CA GLN A 110 -9.36 13.04 1.75
C GLN A 110 -9.32 12.01 2.89
N ALA A 111 -8.16 11.41 3.17
CA ALA A 111 -8.00 10.46 4.27
C ALA A 111 -8.19 11.12 5.63
N ILE A 112 -7.61 12.30 5.86
CA ILE A 112 -7.62 12.92 7.19
C ILE A 112 -9.01 13.44 7.55
N LEU A 113 -9.67 14.11 6.61
CA LEU A 113 -11.06 14.57 6.79
C LEU A 113 -12.02 13.38 6.90
N GLY A 114 -11.81 12.34 6.09
CA GLY A 114 -12.57 11.10 6.20
C GLY A 114 -12.40 10.42 7.57
N GLY A 115 -11.20 10.42 8.15
CA GLY A 115 -10.94 9.80 9.45
C GLY A 115 -11.75 10.40 10.61
N ILE A 116 -12.14 11.67 10.50
CA ILE A 116 -12.98 12.37 11.49
C ILE A 116 -14.45 12.50 11.06
N GLY A 117 -14.86 11.74 10.04
CA GLY A 117 -16.24 11.67 9.57
C GLY A 117 -16.69 12.82 8.67
N ILE A 118 -15.75 13.59 8.12
CA ILE A 118 -16.04 14.56 7.06
C ILE A 118 -15.92 13.81 5.72
N ASN A 119 -17.01 13.13 5.33
CA ASN A 119 -17.03 12.18 4.22
C ASN A 119 -17.53 12.74 2.89
N ASP A 120 -17.97 13.99 2.87
CA ASP A 120 -18.45 14.70 1.68
C ASP A 120 -17.31 15.33 0.86
N ILE A 121 -16.13 14.68 0.88
CA ILE A 121 -14.93 15.08 0.16
C ILE A 121 -14.74 14.21 -1.08
N GLU A 122 -14.87 14.82 -2.26
CA GLU A 122 -14.63 14.19 -3.55
C GLU A 122 -13.16 14.34 -3.97
N TRP A 123 -12.61 13.30 -4.60
CA TRP A 123 -11.33 13.38 -5.30
C TRP A 123 -11.56 14.00 -6.67
N LEU A 124 -10.88 15.10 -6.95
CA LEU A 124 -10.98 15.83 -8.21
C LEU A 124 -9.66 15.71 -8.95
N PHE A 125 -9.75 15.49 -10.26
CA PHE A 125 -8.60 15.39 -11.14
C PHE A 125 -8.83 16.27 -12.36
N LEU A 126 -7.81 17.04 -12.75
CA LEU A 126 -7.87 17.98 -13.87
C LEU A 126 -6.74 17.68 -14.86
N GLU A 127 -7.10 17.25 -16.07
CA GLU A 127 -6.17 17.01 -17.18
C GLU A 127 -6.75 17.51 -18.53
N PRO A 128 -6.02 18.36 -19.29
CA PRO A 128 -4.76 18.98 -18.91
C PRO A 128 -4.96 19.97 -17.76
N PHE A 129 -3.97 20.11 -16.88
CA PHE A 129 -3.90 21.27 -15.98
C PHE A 129 -3.23 22.44 -16.72
N GLY A 130 -2.01 22.23 -17.20
CA GLY A 130 -1.32 23.14 -18.11
C GLY A 130 -0.17 23.88 -17.45
N TYR A 131 -0.13 25.20 -17.56
CA TYR A 131 0.83 26.02 -16.83
C TYR A 131 0.14 26.68 -15.67
N ILE A 132 0.82 26.78 -14.52
CA ILE A 132 0.22 27.41 -13.33
C ILE A 132 0.50 28.91 -13.30
N ASN A 133 -0.48 29.70 -12.89
CA ASN A 133 -0.20 31.05 -12.44
C ASN A 133 0.74 31.01 -11.23
N ARG A 134 1.23 32.18 -10.85
CA ARG A 134 2.00 32.32 -9.62
C ARG A 134 1.10 31.98 -8.42
N THR A 135 1.40 30.87 -7.76
CA THR A 135 0.66 30.32 -6.61
C THR A 135 1.64 29.88 -5.53
N ASP A 136 1.18 29.76 -4.28
CA ASP A 136 2.00 29.18 -3.22
C ASP A 136 1.99 27.65 -3.38
N LEU A 137 3.14 27.10 -3.74
CA LEU A 137 3.33 25.68 -3.97
C LEU A 137 3.91 25.05 -2.71
N LEU A 138 3.30 23.96 -2.26
CA LEU A 138 3.64 23.22 -1.04
C LEU A 138 5.12 23.27 -0.68
N GLY A 139 5.44 23.92 0.45
CA GLY A 139 6.80 23.98 1.00
C GLY A 139 7.86 24.64 0.12
N ARG A 140 7.45 25.25 -1.01
CA ARG A 140 8.30 26.02 -1.93
C ARG A 140 7.99 27.51 -1.85
N GLY A 141 6.74 27.88 -1.57
CA GLY A 141 6.32 29.27 -1.64
C GLY A 141 5.82 29.61 -3.04
N GLU A 142 5.85 30.91 -3.34
CA GLU A 142 5.50 31.49 -4.64
C GLU A 142 6.22 30.79 -5.80
N CYS A 143 5.46 30.13 -6.67
CA CYS A 143 5.96 29.34 -7.79
C CYS A 143 5.03 29.48 -8.99
N ASN A 144 5.59 29.56 -10.20
CA ASN A 144 4.85 29.38 -11.45
C ASN A 144 5.53 28.37 -12.40
N ASN A 145 6.52 27.65 -11.88
CA ASN A 145 7.42 26.76 -12.59
C ASN A 145 7.66 25.47 -11.77
N PRO A 146 6.67 24.58 -11.63
CA PRO A 146 6.66 23.54 -10.59
C PRO A 146 7.79 22.51 -10.71
N PHE A 147 8.37 22.30 -11.90
CA PHE A 147 9.44 21.32 -12.14
C PHE A 147 10.82 21.95 -12.34
N PHE A 148 11.11 23.00 -11.57
CA PHE A 148 12.35 23.78 -11.65
C PHE A 148 13.62 23.01 -11.24
N LEU A 149 13.50 21.80 -10.68
CA LEU A 149 14.62 20.93 -10.32
C LEU A 149 14.84 19.77 -11.31
N LYS A 150 14.04 19.69 -12.39
CA LYS A 150 14.12 18.59 -13.35
C LYS A 150 15.52 18.46 -13.95
N GLU A 151 16.01 17.23 -14.04
CA GLU A 151 17.38 16.93 -14.48
C GLU A 151 17.81 17.68 -15.75
N GLY A 152 18.97 18.33 -15.67
CA GLY A 152 19.53 19.14 -16.75
C GLY A 152 18.95 20.56 -16.87
N ARG A 153 18.03 20.97 -15.97
CA ARG A 153 17.49 22.34 -15.88
C ARG A 153 17.33 22.77 -14.42
N HIS A 154 18.12 23.77 -14.00
CA HIS A 154 17.90 24.49 -12.74
C HIS A 154 17.26 25.84 -13.08
N ASP A 155 16.00 25.78 -13.52
CA ASP A 155 15.25 27.00 -13.78
C ASP A 155 14.84 27.65 -12.44
N PRO A 156 14.53 28.95 -12.39
CA PRO A 156 13.97 29.56 -11.19
C PRO A 156 12.54 29.04 -10.90
N GLU A 157 12.13 29.06 -9.62
CA GLU A 157 10.76 28.71 -9.18
C GLU A 157 9.71 29.68 -9.75
N ILE A 158 10.12 30.93 -9.98
CA ILE A 158 9.32 31.99 -10.61
C ILE A 158 10.05 32.46 -11.87
N VAL A 159 9.38 32.34 -13.00
CA VAL A 159 9.86 32.86 -14.29
C VAL A 159 8.81 33.77 -14.94
N ASP A 160 9.20 34.59 -15.90
CA ASP A 160 8.25 35.46 -16.62
C ASP A 160 7.14 34.64 -17.30
N ASN A 161 5.92 35.17 -17.32
CA ASN A 161 4.76 34.42 -17.82
C ASN A 161 4.87 33.99 -19.29
N GLY A 162 5.67 34.69 -20.10
CA GLY A 162 5.94 34.32 -21.51
C GLY A 162 7.24 33.54 -21.72
N SER A 163 7.92 33.14 -20.65
CA SER A 163 9.23 32.50 -20.73
C SER A 163 9.13 31.07 -21.27
N GLY A 164 10.03 30.73 -22.21
CA GLY A 164 10.21 29.35 -22.68
C GLY A 164 10.81 28.40 -21.63
N HIS A 165 11.20 28.94 -20.47
CA HIS A 165 11.66 28.17 -19.30
C HIS A 165 10.53 27.71 -18.39
N ARG A 166 9.27 28.12 -18.65
CA ARG A 166 8.12 27.58 -17.93
C ARG A 166 8.05 26.07 -18.13
N THR A 167 7.86 25.33 -17.05
CA THR A 167 7.52 23.92 -17.03
C THR A 167 6.02 23.80 -16.83
N GLY A 168 5.36 23.03 -17.69
CA GLY A 168 3.94 22.75 -17.48
C GLY A 168 3.74 21.63 -16.46
N PHE A 169 2.64 21.72 -15.76
CA PHE A 169 2.07 20.81 -14.78
C PHE A 169 0.98 20.01 -15.50
N ALA A 170 1.29 18.77 -15.89
CA ALA A 170 0.49 18.09 -16.91
C ALA A 170 -0.96 17.85 -16.48
N ASN A 171 -1.13 17.44 -15.24
CA ASN A 171 -2.39 17.20 -14.58
C ASN A 171 -2.28 17.60 -13.10
N HIS A 172 -3.40 17.63 -12.40
CA HIS A 172 -3.42 17.97 -10.98
C HIS A 172 -4.55 17.24 -10.26
N ALA A 173 -4.25 16.66 -9.10
CA ALA A 173 -5.26 16.10 -8.21
C ALA A 173 -5.42 16.98 -6.97
N PHE A 174 -6.66 17.14 -6.55
CA PHE A 174 -7.08 17.93 -5.40
C PHE A 174 -8.42 17.38 -4.88
N CYS A 175 -8.98 18.00 -3.87
CA CYS A 175 -10.26 17.61 -3.30
C CYS A 175 -11.34 18.68 -3.52
N GLY A 176 -12.60 18.31 -3.35
CA GLY A 176 -13.70 19.27 -3.30
C GLY A 176 -14.84 18.80 -2.40
N LEU A 177 -15.64 19.72 -1.90
CA LEU A 177 -16.88 19.38 -1.18
C LEU A 177 -17.96 18.90 -2.16
N LEU A 178 -18.86 18.02 -1.70
CA LEU A 178 -19.96 17.46 -2.51
C LEU A 178 -20.61 18.54 -3.39
N ASN A 179 -20.78 18.25 -4.68
CA ASN A 179 -21.23 19.13 -5.77
C ASN A 179 -20.14 19.92 -6.51
N LYS A 180 -18.86 19.59 -6.35
CA LYS A 180 -17.70 20.12 -7.13
C LYS A 180 -17.42 21.61 -7.03
N ASP A 181 -18.30 22.39 -6.41
CA ASP A 181 -18.12 23.83 -6.45
C ASP A 181 -16.99 24.24 -5.52
N ASN A 182 -16.91 23.77 -4.28
CA ASN A 182 -15.89 24.24 -3.33
C ASN A 182 -14.58 23.43 -3.37
N ILE A 183 -13.47 24.06 -3.73
CA ILE A 183 -12.17 23.40 -3.91
C ILE A 183 -11.31 23.36 -2.63
N LEU A 184 -10.74 22.18 -2.37
CA LEU A 184 -9.76 21.91 -1.32
C LEU A 184 -8.41 21.51 -1.95
N ASP A 185 -7.37 22.31 -1.76
CA ASP A 185 -6.04 22.03 -2.32
C ASP A 185 -4.94 22.54 -1.39
N SER A 186 -4.16 21.60 -0.83
CA SER A 186 -2.96 21.89 -0.03
C SER A 186 -1.65 21.80 -0.83
N CYS A 187 -1.72 21.47 -2.12
CA CYS A 187 -0.56 21.38 -3.00
C CYS A 187 -0.29 22.70 -3.71
N ALA A 188 -1.26 23.20 -4.49
CA ALA A 188 -1.17 24.45 -5.25
C ALA A 188 -2.18 25.46 -4.70
N GLY A 189 -1.93 25.93 -3.48
CA GLY A 189 -2.91 26.65 -2.67
C GLY A 189 -2.26 27.52 -1.59
N PRO A 190 -2.81 27.57 -0.36
CA PRO A 190 -3.91 26.75 0.14
C PRO A 190 -5.28 27.21 -0.38
N HIS A 191 -6.12 26.24 -0.74
CA HIS A 191 -7.54 26.44 -1.00
C HIS A 191 -8.36 25.64 0.00
N SER A 192 -9.13 26.31 0.85
CA SER A 192 -9.80 25.72 2.02
C SER A 192 -11.31 25.53 1.84
N GLY A 193 -11.80 25.52 0.60
CA GLY A 193 -13.21 25.35 0.28
C GLY A 193 -13.98 26.66 0.05
N ASN A 194 -13.29 27.78 -0.10
CA ASN A 194 -13.92 29.07 -0.37
C ASN A 194 -14.05 29.39 -1.87
N ASP A 195 -13.24 28.75 -2.71
CA ASP A 195 -13.23 28.98 -4.15
C ASP A 195 -14.17 28.02 -4.87
N THR A 196 -14.95 28.54 -5.82
CA THR A 196 -15.65 27.72 -6.80
C THR A 196 -14.65 27.02 -7.73
N ALA A 197 -15.04 25.92 -8.40
CA ALA A 197 -14.19 25.28 -9.41
C ALA A 197 -13.76 26.23 -10.54
N GLU A 198 -14.65 27.16 -10.95
CA GLU A 198 -14.32 28.20 -11.92
C GLU A 198 -13.27 29.18 -11.36
N GLU A 199 -13.48 29.67 -10.15
CA GLU A 199 -12.55 30.60 -9.49
C GLU A 199 -11.19 29.94 -9.31
N TYR A 200 -11.15 28.72 -8.78
CA TYR A 200 -9.92 27.95 -8.59
C TYR A 200 -9.16 27.77 -9.90
N VAL A 201 -9.79 27.29 -10.98
CA VAL A 201 -9.11 27.12 -12.26
C VAL A 201 -8.61 28.45 -12.82
N SER A 202 -9.41 29.53 -12.71
CA SER A 202 -8.99 30.86 -13.17
C SER A 202 -7.80 31.43 -12.40
N GLN A 203 -7.68 31.08 -11.11
CA GLN A 203 -6.58 31.48 -10.24
C GLN A 203 -5.36 30.60 -10.45
N ALA A 204 -5.53 29.29 -10.57
CA ALA A 204 -4.44 28.32 -10.62
C ALA A 204 -3.84 28.15 -12.03
N VAL A 205 -4.65 28.20 -13.09
CA VAL A 205 -4.21 27.91 -14.47
C VAL A 205 -3.94 29.19 -15.26
N ASP A 206 -2.74 29.27 -15.84
CA ASP A 206 -2.34 30.33 -16.75
C ASP A 206 -3.01 30.13 -18.12
N SER A 207 -3.95 31.01 -18.45
CA SER A 207 -4.74 30.95 -19.68
C SER A 207 -4.04 31.57 -20.90
N ASN A 208 -2.78 32.02 -20.77
CA ASN A 208 -2.03 32.65 -21.86
C ASN A 208 -1.83 31.67 -23.03
N PRO A 209 -2.46 31.88 -24.20
CA PRO A 209 -2.37 30.95 -25.32
C PRO A 209 -0.96 30.80 -25.88
N ALA A 210 -0.06 31.76 -25.64
CA ALA A 210 1.34 31.66 -26.08
C ALA A 210 2.12 30.53 -25.39
N LEU A 211 1.64 30.06 -24.23
CA LEU A 211 2.26 28.96 -23.48
C LEU A 211 1.87 27.58 -24.00
N TYR A 212 0.86 27.49 -24.87
CA TYR A 212 0.28 26.22 -25.34
C TYR A 212 0.62 25.95 -26.81
N PRO A 213 1.91 25.75 -27.18
CA PRO A 213 2.26 25.23 -28.49
C PRO A 213 1.85 23.75 -28.55
N ALA A 214 1.42 23.29 -29.74
CA ALA A 214 0.87 21.96 -30.01
C ALA A 214 1.76 20.74 -29.63
N ILE A 215 2.93 20.94 -29.03
CA ILE A 215 3.91 19.90 -28.71
C ILE A 215 3.73 19.31 -27.30
N ARG A 216 3.20 20.07 -26.33
CA ARG A 216 3.14 19.63 -24.91
C ARG A 216 1.73 19.67 -24.31
N PHE A 217 1.00 20.76 -24.54
CA PHE A 217 -0.39 20.95 -24.14
C PHE A 217 -1.09 21.74 -25.23
N GLU A 218 -2.26 21.29 -25.68
CA GLU A 218 -3.00 21.99 -26.75
C GLU A 218 -3.80 23.20 -26.23
N ARG A 219 -4.11 23.23 -24.93
CA ARG A 219 -4.91 24.26 -24.27
C ARG A 219 -4.73 24.25 -22.74
N PRO A 220 -5.06 25.34 -22.04
CA PRO A 220 -5.20 25.33 -20.58
C PRO A 220 -6.33 24.40 -20.13
N GLY A 221 -6.20 23.88 -18.91
CA GLY A 221 -7.28 23.23 -18.19
C GLY A 221 -8.44 24.16 -17.92
N LYS A 222 -9.65 23.59 -17.84
CA LYS A 222 -10.90 24.29 -17.56
C LYS A 222 -11.68 23.53 -16.49
N LYS A 223 -12.67 24.19 -15.88
CA LYS A 223 -13.54 23.51 -14.90
C LYS A 223 -14.26 22.29 -15.50
N GLU A 224 -14.59 22.33 -16.80
CA GLU A 224 -15.29 21.22 -17.46
C GLU A 224 -14.41 19.97 -17.61
N ASP A 225 -13.09 20.12 -17.47
CA ASP A 225 -12.13 19.03 -17.51
C ASP A 225 -11.94 18.37 -16.14
N ILE A 226 -12.56 18.92 -15.09
CA ILE A 226 -12.50 18.33 -13.74
C ILE A 226 -13.37 17.08 -13.70
N VAL A 227 -12.70 15.93 -13.57
CA VAL A 227 -13.32 14.63 -13.38
C VAL A 227 -13.26 14.22 -11.92
N ILE A 228 -14.25 13.46 -11.48
CA ILE A 228 -14.23 12.84 -10.14
C ILE A 228 -13.45 11.53 -10.27
N GLY A 229 -12.37 11.42 -9.50
CA GLY A 229 -11.61 10.17 -9.37
C GLY A 229 -12.20 9.23 -8.32
N TYR A 230 -11.63 8.03 -8.22
CA TYR A 230 -12.02 7.08 -7.17
C TYR A 230 -11.60 7.58 -5.79
N GLY A 231 -10.50 8.32 -5.70
CA GLY A 231 -9.94 8.81 -4.45
C GLY A 231 -9.26 7.71 -3.65
N VAL A 232 -9.01 8.00 -2.38
CA VAL A 232 -8.41 7.06 -1.44
C VAL A 232 -9.39 5.90 -1.21
N ALA A 233 -8.97 4.71 -1.66
CA ALA A 233 -9.76 3.49 -1.58
C ALA A 233 -9.45 2.68 -0.30
N ASP A 234 -8.21 2.78 0.17
CA ASP A 234 -7.72 2.17 1.40
C ASP A 234 -6.56 3.07 1.88
N VAL A 235 -6.43 3.22 3.19
CA VAL A 235 -5.16 3.63 3.80
C VAL A 235 -4.44 2.39 4.28
N GLU A 236 -3.14 2.44 4.56
CA GLU A 236 -2.51 1.36 5.30
C GLU A 236 -3.34 1.10 6.52
N ARG A 237 -3.75 -0.15 6.69
CA ARG A 237 -4.50 -0.47 7.90
C ARG A 237 -3.49 -0.31 9.03
N ILE A 238 -3.88 0.34 10.13
CA ILE A 238 -3.41 -0.21 11.40
C ILE A 238 -4.11 -1.54 11.51
N GLU A 239 -3.41 -2.48 10.93
CA GLU A 239 -3.29 -3.79 11.45
C GLU A 239 -3.13 -3.74 12.97
N ALA A 240 -4.20 -4.01 13.69
CA ALA A 240 -4.13 -5.29 14.35
C ALA A 240 -4.23 -6.36 13.24
N ALA A 241 -3.10 -6.71 12.61
CA ALA A 241 -3.00 -7.57 11.41
C ALA A 241 -3.92 -7.22 10.19
N ASN A 242 -3.61 -7.76 9.01
CA ASN A 242 -3.70 -7.19 7.65
C ASN A 242 -4.99 -7.16 6.86
N PRO A 243 -4.81 -6.70 5.60
CA PRO A 243 -5.55 -7.21 4.45
C PRO A 243 -4.81 -7.12 3.09
N LEU A 244 -5.01 -8.15 2.28
CA LEU A 244 -4.72 -8.11 0.85
C LEU A 244 -5.83 -7.42 0.03
N PRO A 245 -5.49 -6.89 -1.17
CA PRO A 245 -6.46 -6.56 -2.20
C PRO A 245 -6.62 -7.69 -3.24
N THR A 246 -7.80 -7.78 -3.84
CA THR A 246 -7.92 -8.12 -5.27
C THR A 246 -8.56 -6.94 -5.99
N PRO A 247 -8.06 -6.55 -7.17
CA PRO A 247 -8.67 -5.47 -7.95
C PRO A 247 -9.86 -5.97 -8.79
N PRO A 248 -10.73 -5.05 -9.26
CA PRO A 248 -11.88 -5.38 -10.08
C PRO A 248 -11.47 -5.83 -11.48
N VAL A 249 -12.23 -6.79 -12.01
CA VAL A 249 -12.17 -7.19 -13.42
C VAL A 249 -12.65 -6.02 -14.29
N GLY A 250 -11.75 -5.50 -15.14
CA GLY A 250 -12.10 -4.67 -16.29
C GLY A 250 -11.60 -3.22 -16.22
N SER A 251 -10.40 -2.96 -16.73
CA SER A 251 -10.00 -1.71 -17.43
C SER A 251 -8.50 -1.62 -17.76
N GLU A 252 -7.68 -2.64 -17.45
CA GLU A 252 -6.34 -2.68 -18.03
C GLU A 252 -6.44 -2.94 -19.55
N ASP A 253 -5.91 -1.99 -20.34
CA ASP A 253 -5.86 -2.03 -21.80
C ASP A 253 -5.42 -3.41 -22.28
N GLU A 254 -6.28 -4.10 -23.03
CA GLU A 254 -6.06 -5.46 -23.54
C GLU A 254 -4.69 -5.59 -24.23
N LYS A 255 -4.24 -4.51 -24.88
CA LYS A 255 -2.91 -4.40 -25.54
C LYS A 255 -1.74 -4.30 -24.57
N GLU A 256 -1.91 -3.68 -23.42
CA GLU A 256 -0.86 -3.63 -22.39
C GLU A 256 -0.72 -4.98 -21.70
N ASN A 257 -1.86 -5.64 -21.46
CA ASN A 257 -1.90 -7.01 -20.93
C ASN A 257 -1.29 -8.02 -21.90
N ASP A 258 -1.55 -7.90 -23.19
CA ASP A 258 -0.90 -8.73 -24.22
C ASP A 258 0.63 -8.53 -24.23
N LYS A 259 1.10 -7.28 -24.12
CA LYS A 259 2.55 -6.99 -24.05
C LYS A 259 3.18 -7.53 -22.76
N LYS A 260 2.51 -7.40 -21.61
CA LYS A 260 2.96 -7.97 -20.34
C LYS A 260 3.02 -9.50 -20.42
N ALA A 261 1.99 -10.13 -21.01
CA ALA A 261 1.93 -11.58 -21.22
C ALA A 261 3.02 -12.09 -22.18
N GLU A 262 3.27 -11.39 -23.30
CA GLU A 262 4.33 -11.75 -24.25
C GLU A 262 5.72 -11.68 -23.58
N LYS A 263 5.99 -10.62 -22.82
CA LYS A 263 7.24 -10.48 -22.06
C LYS A 263 7.42 -11.58 -21.03
N LEU A 264 6.36 -11.87 -20.28
CA LEU A 264 6.35 -12.95 -19.29
C LEU A 264 6.66 -14.30 -19.94
N ASN A 265 6.06 -14.59 -21.10
CA ASN A 265 6.31 -15.83 -21.84
C ASN A 265 7.77 -15.93 -22.29
N LYS A 266 8.37 -14.84 -22.79
CA LYS A 266 9.81 -14.82 -23.13
C LYS A 266 10.71 -15.11 -21.94
N ILE A 267 10.41 -14.55 -20.77
CA ILE A 267 11.18 -14.81 -19.55
C ILE A 267 11.04 -16.29 -19.14
N LYS A 268 9.83 -16.84 -19.21
CA LYS A 268 9.58 -18.26 -18.93
C LYS A 268 10.35 -19.17 -19.91
N GLU A 269 10.38 -18.84 -21.20
CA GLU A 269 11.15 -19.57 -22.21
C GLU A 269 12.66 -19.51 -21.93
N LEU A 270 13.20 -18.33 -21.61
CA LEU A 270 14.62 -18.15 -21.28
C LEU A 270 15.05 -18.96 -20.06
N LEU A 271 14.15 -19.17 -19.11
CA LEU A 271 14.39 -19.96 -17.89
C LEU A 271 14.17 -21.47 -18.09
N ASP A 272 13.68 -21.90 -19.26
CA ASP A 272 13.17 -23.25 -19.48
C ASP A 272 12.10 -23.62 -18.43
N TYR A 273 11.29 -22.64 -18.06
CA TYR A 273 10.37 -22.73 -16.92
C TYR A 273 9.33 -23.85 -17.08
N PRO A 274 8.65 -24.05 -18.23
CA PRO A 274 7.64 -25.09 -18.36
C PRO A 274 8.18 -26.50 -18.06
N ALA A 275 9.33 -26.85 -18.64
CA ALA A 275 9.93 -28.18 -18.45
C ALA A 275 10.37 -28.40 -16.99
N LYS A 276 10.95 -27.39 -16.35
CA LYS A 276 11.41 -27.53 -14.95
C LYS A 276 10.26 -27.45 -13.96
N TYR A 277 9.22 -26.67 -14.24
CA TYR A 277 8.01 -26.63 -13.43
C TYR A 277 7.26 -27.96 -13.45
N GLU A 278 7.12 -28.60 -14.62
CA GLU A 278 6.50 -29.93 -14.74
C GLU A 278 7.28 -31.03 -14.00
N SER A 279 8.57 -30.81 -13.74
CA SER A 279 9.40 -31.75 -12.96
C SER A 279 9.27 -31.58 -11.45
N LEU A 280 8.61 -30.52 -10.97
CA LEU A 280 8.39 -30.30 -9.55
C LEU A 280 7.29 -31.23 -9.04
N ASP A 281 7.58 -31.93 -7.95
CA ASP A 281 6.55 -32.67 -7.24
C ASP A 281 5.59 -31.66 -6.57
N PRO A 282 4.30 -31.63 -6.94
CA PRO A 282 3.32 -30.74 -6.34
C PRO A 282 3.06 -31.04 -4.85
N TYR A 283 3.58 -32.15 -4.32
CA TYR A 283 3.44 -32.57 -2.93
C TYR A 283 4.69 -32.27 -2.08
N THR A 284 5.70 -31.57 -2.63
CA THR A 284 6.86 -31.11 -1.86
C THR A 284 6.71 -29.65 -1.46
N PHE A 285 6.93 -29.35 -0.18
CA PHE A 285 6.78 -28.00 0.38
C PHE A 285 7.91 -27.66 1.33
N VAL A 286 8.09 -26.36 1.56
CA VAL A 286 8.92 -25.81 2.62
C VAL A 286 8.05 -25.57 3.85
N CYS A 287 8.43 -26.18 4.96
CA CYS A 287 7.83 -25.98 6.27
C CYS A 287 8.95 -25.76 7.30
N CYS A 288 9.33 -24.50 7.51
CA CYS A 288 10.32 -24.09 8.51
C CYS A 288 9.91 -22.81 9.21
N ASN A 289 10.49 -22.57 10.38
CA ASN A 289 10.34 -21.30 11.09
C ASN A 289 11.22 -20.23 10.44
N TRP A 290 10.66 -19.04 10.21
CA TRP A 290 11.37 -17.88 9.69
C TRP A 290 11.89 -17.03 10.86
N PRO A 291 13.21 -17.00 11.10
CA PRO A 291 13.79 -16.23 12.20
C PRO A 291 13.67 -14.72 11.94
N ASP A 292 13.81 -13.95 13.01
CA ASP A 292 14.01 -12.50 12.93
C ASP A 292 15.26 -12.20 12.08
N PRO A 293 15.18 -11.34 11.05
CA PRO A 293 16.34 -10.99 10.23
C PRO A 293 17.49 -10.40 11.04
N LEU A 294 17.22 -9.69 12.15
CA LEU A 294 18.26 -9.15 13.03
C LEU A 294 19.05 -10.22 13.77
N ALA A 295 18.58 -11.48 13.77
CA ALA A 295 19.37 -12.62 14.25
C ALA A 295 20.50 -13.00 13.27
N ASN A 296 20.47 -12.51 12.02
CA ASN A 296 21.54 -12.69 11.06
C ASN A 296 22.72 -11.76 11.41
N PRO A 297 23.95 -12.28 11.60
CA PRO A 297 25.11 -11.44 11.93
C PRO A 297 25.43 -10.34 10.91
N LEU A 298 25.00 -10.48 9.65
CA LEU A 298 25.18 -9.46 8.61
C LEU A 298 24.40 -8.17 8.90
N LEU A 299 23.32 -8.28 9.67
CA LEU A 299 22.47 -7.15 10.06
C LEU A 299 22.80 -6.69 11.49
N SER A 300 23.97 -7.04 12.00
CA SER A 300 24.41 -6.61 13.33
C SER A 300 24.59 -5.09 13.34
N GLY A 301 23.75 -4.40 14.11
CA GLY A 301 23.76 -2.93 14.20
C GLY A 301 22.67 -2.24 13.40
N TRP A 302 21.97 -2.97 12.51
CA TRP A 302 20.83 -2.46 11.76
C TRP A 302 19.62 -2.27 12.68
N ALA A 303 18.79 -1.29 12.36
CA ALA A 303 17.49 -1.05 13.01
C ALA A 303 16.35 -1.51 12.10
N MET A 304 15.28 -2.05 12.69
CA MET A 304 14.08 -2.44 11.97
C MET A 304 13.01 -1.35 12.07
N ASP A 305 12.58 -0.83 10.91
CA ASP A 305 11.52 0.18 10.80
C ASP A 305 10.13 -0.44 10.75
N LEU A 306 10.02 -1.63 10.14
CA LEU A 306 8.75 -2.29 9.88
C LEU A 306 8.90 -3.81 9.95
N GLU A 307 7.97 -4.46 10.63
CA GLU A 307 7.64 -5.88 10.47
C GLU A 307 6.13 -5.99 10.20
N GLN A 308 5.77 -6.70 9.12
CA GLN A 308 4.38 -6.91 8.72
C GLN A 308 4.18 -8.34 8.20
N VAL A 309 3.00 -8.96 8.37
CA VAL A 309 2.73 -10.34 7.93
C VAL A 309 1.38 -10.47 7.24
N ARG A 310 1.25 -10.17 5.94
CA ARG A 310 0.00 -10.15 5.16
C ARG A 310 -0.61 -11.50 4.85
N VAL A 311 -1.69 -11.85 5.53
CA VAL A 311 -2.41 -13.10 5.27
C VAL A 311 -3.35 -12.97 4.10
N GLY A 312 -3.37 -14.01 3.28
CA GLY A 312 -4.22 -14.13 2.14
C GLY A 312 -4.76 -15.53 1.91
N TRP A 313 -5.76 -15.57 1.05
CA TRP A 313 -6.38 -16.82 0.65
C TRP A 313 -5.39 -17.82 0.03
N ASN A 314 -4.48 -17.32 -0.80
CA ASN A 314 -3.53 -18.13 -1.57
C ASN A 314 -2.12 -18.17 -0.96
N GLY A 315 -1.92 -17.52 0.18
CA GLY A 315 -0.61 -17.43 0.83
C GLY A 315 -0.45 -16.23 1.74
N VAL A 316 0.72 -16.14 2.36
CA VAL A 316 1.08 -15.17 3.39
C VAL A 316 2.33 -14.42 2.95
N LEU A 317 2.36 -13.10 3.13
CA LEU A 317 3.50 -12.24 2.80
C LEU A 317 4.07 -11.64 4.08
N LYS A 318 5.24 -12.09 4.53
CA LYS A 318 6.01 -11.42 5.58
C LYS A 318 6.93 -10.37 4.97
N GLN A 319 6.96 -9.18 5.53
CA GLN A 319 7.83 -8.08 5.09
C GLN A 319 8.59 -7.50 6.28
N TRP A 320 9.87 -7.23 6.06
CA TRP A 320 10.72 -6.45 6.94
C TRP A 320 11.34 -5.28 6.19
N CYS A 321 11.37 -4.10 6.80
CA CYS A 321 12.15 -2.95 6.33
C CYS A 321 13.14 -2.55 7.42
N MET A 322 14.40 -2.37 7.05
CA MET A 322 15.50 -2.12 7.98
C MET A 322 16.45 -1.06 7.41
N HIS A 323 17.19 -0.39 8.29
CA HIS A 323 18.18 0.61 7.91
C HIS A 323 19.45 0.58 8.77
N ASP A 324 20.54 1.07 8.19
CA ASP A 324 21.77 1.48 8.88
C ASP A 324 22.28 2.78 8.23
N GLY A 325 22.06 3.91 8.91
CA GLY A 325 22.33 5.23 8.34
C GLY A 325 21.45 5.52 7.10
N GLU A 326 22.08 5.67 5.93
CA GLU A 326 21.40 5.89 4.64
C GLU A 326 21.12 4.60 3.87
N GLU A 327 21.69 3.47 4.33
CA GLU A 327 21.46 2.15 3.74
C GLU A 327 20.08 1.63 4.16
N ARG A 328 19.39 0.96 3.24
CA ARG A 328 18.09 0.32 3.53
C ARG A 328 18.01 -1.06 2.92
N ILE A 329 17.35 -1.97 3.63
CA ILE A 329 17.01 -3.29 3.14
C ILE A 329 15.51 -3.53 3.32
N ASN A 330 14.87 -4.02 2.28
CA ASN A 330 13.55 -4.63 2.35
C ASN A 330 13.67 -6.14 2.10
N ILE A 331 13.09 -6.96 2.98
CA ILE A 331 12.99 -8.41 2.80
C ILE A 331 11.51 -8.76 2.76
N GLU A 332 11.06 -9.37 1.67
CA GLU A 332 9.75 -10.02 1.58
C GLU A 332 9.90 -11.54 1.48
N ILE A 333 9.12 -12.27 2.29
CA ILE A 333 8.91 -13.71 2.19
C ILE A 333 7.45 -13.95 1.84
N TYR A 334 7.19 -14.59 0.71
CA TYR A 334 5.85 -15.02 0.32
C TYR A 334 5.73 -16.53 0.41
N VAL A 335 4.84 -17.04 1.27
CA VAL A 335 4.57 -18.47 1.42
C VAL A 335 3.19 -18.78 0.87
N SER A 336 3.09 -19.63 -0.15
CA SER A 336 1.81 -20.04 -0.74
C SER A 336 1.25 -21.30 -0.08
N ASN A 337 -0.06 -21.32 0.12
CA ASN A 337 -0.79 -22.50 0.60
C ASN A 337 -1.21 -23.43 -0.54
N SER A 338 -1.13 -22.96 -1.79
CA SER A 338 -1.59 -23.68 -2.98
C SER A 338 -0.43 -24.24 -3.81
N GLY A 339 0.77 -24.32 -3.21
CA GLY A 339 1.96 -24.90 -3.81
C GLY A 339 2.83 -23.89 -4.57
N PRO A 340 3.68 -24.35 -5.52
CA PRO A 340 4.71 -23.52 -6.14
C PRO A 340 4.19 -22.54 -7.21
N ALA A 341 3.05 -22.83 -7.84
CA ALA A 341 2.54 -22.02 -8.95
C ALA A 341 2.31 -20.54 -8.57
N PRO A 342 1.59 -20.22 -7.47
CA PRO A 342 1.33 -18.83 -7.07
C PRO A 342 2.61 -18.08 -6.69
N VAL A 343 3.59 -18.78 -6.12
CA VAL A 343 4.91 -18.19 -5.80
C VAL A 343 5.62 -17.77 -7.06
N HIS A 344 5.71 -18.66 -8.04
CA HIS A 344 6.37 -18.36 -9.30
C HIS A 344 5.66 -17.22 -10.02
N GLU A 345 4.32 -17.22 -10.04
CA GLU A 345 3.53 -16.12 -10.58
C GLU A 345 3.84 -14.79 -9.89
N ARG A 346 3.92 -14.77 -8.55
CA ARG A 346 4.30 -13.58 -7.80
C ARG A 346 5.69 -13.09 -8.18
N ILE A 347 6.70 -13.96 -8.17
CA ILE A 347 8.08 -13.59 -8.52
C ILE A 347 8.15 -13.02 -9.93
N PHE A 348 7.45 -13.63 -10.89
CA PHE A 348 7.40 -13.11 -12.25
C PHE A 348 6.69 -11.76 -12.36
N LYS A 349 5.60 -11.55 -11.61
CA LYS A 349 4.91 -10.25 -11.56
C LYS A 349 5.80 -9.18 -10.93
N THR A 350 6.49 -9.49 -9.83
CA THR A 350 7.45 -8.59 -9.19
C THR A 350 8.56 -8.22 -10.15
N LEU A 351 9.16 -9.21 -10.83
CA LEU A 351 10.18 -8.96 -11.86
C LEU A 351 9.64 -8.09 -13.00
N ALA A 352 8.43 -8.37 -13.49
CA ALA A 352 7.82 -7.56 -14.54
C ALA A 352 7.61 -6.11 -14.10
N ALA A 353 7.32 -5.87 -12.82
CA ALA A 353 7.17 -4.52 -12.27
C ALA A 353 8.51 -3.80 -12.11
N THR A 354 9.57 -4.48 -11.65
CA THR A 354 10.86 -3.84 -11.35
C THR A 354 11.78 -3.73 -12.57
N ALA A 355 11.75 -4.68 -13.50
CA ALA A 355 12.62 -4.68 -14.67
C ALA A 355 12.20 -3.69 -15.79
N LEU A 356 11.05 -3.01 -15.68
CA LEU A 356 10.44 -2.29 -16.80
C LEU A 356 10.61 -0.77 -16.85
N ASN A 357 11.25 -0.12 -15.88
CA ASN A 357 11.61 1.30 -16.05
C ASN A 357 12.87 1.52 -16.89
N GLU A 358 13.73 0.50 -17.08
CA GLU A 358 14.96 0.63 -17.89
C GLU A 358 15.20 -0.45 -18.96
N CYS A 359 14.37 -1.50 -19.07
CA CYS A 359 14.42 -2.42 -20.23
C CYS A 359 13.81 -1.80 -21.49
N VAL A 360 14.19 -0.57 -21.84
CA VAL A 360 14.11 -0.07 -23.21
C VAL A 360 15.43 -0.45 -23.86
N HIS A 361 15.40 -1.35 -24.84
CA HIS A 361 16.54 -1.64 -25.69
C HIS A 361 16.96 -0.34 -26.42
N ARG A 362 17.84 0.43 -25.78
CA ARG A 362 18.61 1.49 -26.43
C ARG A 362 19.95 0.86 -26.81
N PRO A 363 20.31 0.77 -28.09
CA PRO A 363 21.65 0.37 -28.47
C PRO A 363 22.59 1.53 -28.13
N ASN A 364 23.07 1.57 -26.88
CA ASN A 364 24.18 2.41 -26.48
C ASN A 364 25.33 1.51 -26.02
N PRO A 365 26.47 1.46 -26.73
CA PRO A 365 27.55 0.52 -26.45
C PRO A 365 28.37 0.81 -25.18
N GLU A 366 28.02 1.83 -24.39
CA GLU A 366 28.79 2.23 -23.20
C GLU A 366 28.05 2.06 -21.85
N SER A 367 26.81 1.58 -21.83
CA SER A 367 26.01 1.39 -20.59
C SER A 367 25.74 -0.08 -20.22
N GLU A 368 26.65 -1.01 -20.55
CA GLU A 368 26.58 -2.44 -20.14
C GLU A 368 26.88 -2.70 -18.64
N ARG A 369 26.43 -1.84 -17.73
CA ARG A 369 26.51 -2.03 -16.26
C ARG A 369 25.09 -1.77 -15.73
N HIS A 370 24.26 -2.69 -15.21
CA HIS A 370 24.53 -3.94 -14.51
C HIS A 370 23.24 -4.83 -14.42
N ILE A 371 22.55 -5.18 -15.52
CA ILE A 371 21.62 -6.34 -15.44
C ILE A 371 22.47 -7.62 -15.51
N SER A 372 23.15 -7.93 -14.40
CA SER A 372 24.08 -9.06 -14.34
C SER A 372 23.31 -10.36 -14.06
N ARG A 373 23.04 -11.11 -15.13
CA ARG A 373 22.69 -12.54 -15.14
C ARG A 373 21.32 -12.91 -14.54
N VAL A 374 20.42 -13.32 -15.43
CA VAL A 374 19.45 -14.37 -15.11
C VAL A 374 20.24 -15.68 -15.00
N GLN A 375 20.63 -16.10 -13.79
CA GLN A 375 21.20 -17.43 -13.59
C GLN A 375 20.06 -18.44 -13.45
N GLY A 376 19.99 -19.38 -14.39
CA GLY A 376 18.93 -20.39 -14.43
C GLY A 376 19.02 -21.41 -13.29
N LEU A 377 17.91 -22.15 -13.13
CA LEU A 377 17.71 -23.26 -12.19
C LEU A 377 18.96 -24.12 -11.91
N ASN A 378 19.20 -24.38 -10.62
CA ASN A 378 20.22 -25.34 -10.20
C ASN A 378 19.78 -26.76 -10.59
N PRO A 379 20.57 -27.53 -11.36
CA PRO A 379 20.23 -28.87 -11.83
C PRO A 379 20.06 -29.92 -10.72
N GLU A 380 20.41 -29.60 -9.46
CA GLU A 380 20.25 -30.50 -8.31
C GLU A 380 18.91 -30.35 -7.54
N ASN A 381 17.84 -29.84 -8.17
CA ASN A 381 16.47 -29.75 -7.63
C ASN A 381 16.26 -28.83 -6.40
N LYS A 382 17.24 -28.00 -6.02
CA LYS A 382 17.15 -27.19 -4.79
C LYS A 382 16.58 -25.76 -4.99
N ARG A 383 16.81 -25.12 -6.13
CA ARG A 383 16.36 -23.73 -6.41
C ARG A 383 15.52 -23.69 -7.69
N HIS A 384 14.31 -23.14 -7.63
CA HIS A 384 13.40 -23.12 -8.77
C HIS A 384 13.60 -21.90 -9.66
N ILE A 385 13.88 -20.74 -9.07
CA ILE A 385 14.17 -19.51 -9.81
C ILE A 385 15.07 -18.68 -8.90
N THR A 386 16.15 -18.12 -9.43
CA THR A 386 16.89 -17.04 -8.75
C THR A 386 17.18 -15.97 -9.79
N LEU A 387 16.89 -14.71 -9.46
CA LEU A 387 17.03 -13.58 -10.36
C LEU A 387 17.66 -12.43 -9.60
N THR A 388 18.59 -11.76 -10.27
CA THR A 388 19.32 -10.63 -9.70
C THR A 388 19.17 -9.43 -10.62
N ALA A 389 18.86 -8.28 -10.05
CA ALA A 389 18.88 -6.99 -10.72
C ALA A 389 19.66 -6.01 -9.84
N SER A 390 20.66 -5.30 -10.39
CA SER A 390 21.42 -4.33 -9.62
C SER A 390 21.83 -3.11 -10.44
N THR A 391 22.01 -2.00 -9.74
CA THR A 391 22.56 -0.74 -10.20
C THR A 391 23.61 -0.26 -9.19
N GLU A 392 24.13 0.96 -9.34
CA GLU A 392 25.11 1.51 -8.38
C GLU A 392 24.53 1.67 -6.97
N ASN A 393 23.25 2.01 -6.84
CA ASN A 393 22.61 2.33 -5.54
C ASN A 393 21.42 1.40 -5.21
N TYR A 394 21.21 0.34 -5.97
CA TYR A 394 20.09 -0.57 -5.77
C TYR A 394 20.49 -2.00 -6.13
N SER A 395 20.09 -2.95 -5.30
CA SER A 395 20.24 -4.38 -5.58
C SER A 395 18.93 -5.08 -5.24
N GLN A 396 18.49 -6.00 -6.08
CA GLN A 396 17.29 -6.80 -5.89
C GLN A 396 17.59 -8.26 -6.22
N GLN A 397 17.26 -9.13 -5.27
CA GLN A 397 17.35 -10.57 -5.39
C GLN A 397 15.96 -11.19 -5.25
N LEU A 398 15.53 -11.91 -6.28
CA LEU A 398 14.28 -12.65 -6.27
C LEU A 398 14.58 -14.14 -6.31
N SER A 399 13.89 -14.93 -5.49
CA SER A 399 14.03 -16.39 -5.55
C SER A 399 12.73 -17.11 -5.30
N ALA A 400 12.61 -18.33 -5.82
CA ALA A 400 11.53 -19.26 -5.51
C ALA A 400 12.08 -20.64 -5.17
N ILE A 401 11.55 -21.21 -4.08
CA ILE A 401 11.82 -22.55 -3.58
C ILE A 401 10.49 -23.17 -3.17
N TYR A 402 10.00 -24.14 -3.95
CA TYR A 402 8.68 -24.75 -3.79
C TYR A 402 7.58 -23.71 -3.56
N ASN A 403 6.90 -23.76 -2.41
CA ASN A 403 5.82 -22.86 -2.04
C ASN A 403 6.31 -21.57 -1.35
N VAL A 404 7.59 -21.22 -1.45
CA VAL A 404 8.14 -19.99 -0.85
C VAL A 404 8.86 -19.14 -1.89
N GLY A 405 8.58 -17.84 -1.88
CA GLY A 405 9.25 -16.82 -2.69
C GLY A 405 9.94 -15.78 -1.81
N PHE A 406 11.08 -15.30 -2.28
CA PHE A 406 11.87 -14.27 -1.62
C PHE A 406 12.04 -13.06 -2.54
N ASN A 407 11.96 -11.86 -1.96
CA ASN A 407 12.35 -10.60 -2.60
C ASN A 407 13.20 -9.81 -1.60
N VAL A 408 14.50 -9.70 -1.87
CA VAL A 408 15.45 -8.95 -1.03
C VAL A 408 15.91 -7.74 -1.83
N GLU A 409 15.55 -6.56 -1.37
CA GLU A 409 15.95 -5.29 -1.98
C GLU A 409 16.90 -4.54 -1.05
N GLY A 410 17.94 -3.96 -1.63
CA GLY A 410 18.92 -3.12 -0.97
C GLY A 410 19.02 -1.77 -1.66
N PHE A 411 19.10 -0.71 -0.89
CA PHE A 411 19.22 0.67 -1.36
C PHE A 411 20.45 1.31 -0.73
N ASN A 412 21.26 1.97 -1.56
CA ASN A 412 22.50 2.66 -1.19
C ASN A 412 23.52 1.78 -0.44
N LEU A 413 23.52 0.47 -0.70
CA LEU A 413 24.41 -0.45 0.02
C LEU A 413 25.87 -0.27 -0.41
N GLU A 414 26.78 -0.08 0.54
CA GLU A 414 28.23 -0.09 0.31
C GLU A 414 28.76 -1.50 -0.03
N THR A 415 28.08 -2.52 0.48
CA THR A 415 28.39 -3.94 0.23
C THR A 415 27.13 -4.68 -0.20
N ASP A 416 27.24 -5.58 -1.18
CA ASP A 416 26.08 -6.34 -1.68
C ASP A 416 25.68 -7.48 -0.74
N ILE A 417 25.18 -7.11 0.44
CA ILE A 417 24.65 -8.04 1.46
C ILE A 417 23.33 -8.68 1.05
N THR A 418 22.68 -8.21 -0.02
CA THR A 418 21.39 -8.77 -0.49
C THR A 418 21.50 -10.23 -0.92
N GLN A 419 22.60 -10.59 -1.59
CA GLN A 419 22.86 -11.95 -2.03
C GLN A 419 23.11 -12.88 -0.85
N ASP A 420 23.91 -12.45 0.12
CA ASP A 420 24.21 -13.24 1.32
C ASP A 420 22.95 -13.47 2.18
N LEU A 421 22.09 -12.46 2.28
CA LEU A 421 20.79 -12.57 2.95
C LEU A 421 19.86 -13.53 2.21
N LEU A 422 19.82 -13.46 0.87
CA LEU A 422 19.05 -14.40 0.07
C LEU A 422 19.56 -15.84 0.29
N ASP A 423 20.86 -16.07 0.18
CA ASP A 423 21.45 -17.39 0.38
C ASP A 423 21.16 -17.94 1.78
N TRP A 424 21.16 -17.09 2.81
CA TRP A 424 20.75 -17.48 4.15
C TRP A 424 19.29 -17.93 4.22
N LEU A 425 18.36 -17.14 3.67
CA LEU A 425 16.92 -17.47 3.63
C LEU A 425 16.64 -18.75 2.85
N GLU A 426 17.31 -18.92 1.72
CA GLU A 426 17.18 -20.12 0.90
C GLU A 426 17.72 -21.37 1.61
N ASN A 427 18.82 -21.25 2.35
CA ASN A 427 19.35 -22.37 3.13
C ASN A 427 18.37 -22.77 4.25
N LEU A 428 17.70 -21.81 4.88
CA LEU A 428 16.62 -22.10 5.83
C LEU A 428 15.47 -22.86 5.15
N ALA A 429 15.02 -22.36 3.99
CA ALA A 429 13.96 -23.00 3.21
C ALA A 429 14.30 -24.44 2.82
N LEU A 430 15.52 -24.65 2.33
CA LEU A 430 16.01 -25.97 1.91
C LEU A 430 16.04 -26.98 3.05
N ASN A 431 16.39 -26.55 4.26
CA ASN A 431 16.35 -27.40 5.45
C ASN A 431 14.90 -27.68 5.93
N GLY A 432 13.95 -26.85 5.50
CA GLY A 432 12.52 -27.01 5.75
C GLY A 432 11.77 -27.84 4.72
N VAL A 433 12.41 -28.31 3.65
CA VAL A 433 11.74 -29.08 2.59
C VAL A 433 11.28 -30.43 3.13
N THR A 434 10.02 -30.76 2.90
CA THR A 434 9.39 -32.01 3.34
C THR A 434 8.31 -32.47 2.37
N GLU A 435 8.22 -33.79 2.17
CA GLU A 435 7.10 -34.49 1.52
C GLU A 435 6.09 -35.01 2.56
N ASP A 436 6.48 -34.98 3.84
CA ASP A 436 5.67 -35.46 4.95
C ASP A 436 4.62 -34.42 5.35
N TRP A 437 3.42 -34.58 4.79
CA TRP A 437 2.23 -33.80 5.13
C TRP A 437 1.89 -33.84 6.62
N ASP A 438 2.38 -34.83 7.37
CA ASP A 438 2.12 -34.88 8.79
C ASP A 438 2.93 -33.84 9.60
N LYS A 439 4.00 -33.30 9.01
CA LYS A 439 4.83 -32.22 9.58
C LYS A 439 4.29 -30.83 9.26
N PHE A 440 3.35 -30.69 8.32
CA PHE A 440 2.63 -29.45 8.19
C PHE A 440 1.91 -29.12 9.50
N PRO A 441 1.80 -27.84 9.88
CA PRO A 441 0.81 -27.43 10.86
C PRO A 441 -0.56 -27.97 10.41
N LYS A 442 -1.06 -28.99 11.12
CA LYS A 442 -2.34 -29.61 10.81
C LYS A 442 -3.44 -28.77 11.43
N LEU A 443 -4.11 -27.97 10.61
CA LEU A 443 -5.33 -27.30 11.00
C LEU A 443 -6.49 -28.16 10.51
N LYS A 444 -6.91 -29.15 11.32
CA LYS A 444 -7.76 -30.24 10.82
C LYS A 444 -9.15 -29.81 10.34
N LEU A 445 -9.74 -28.75 10.87
CA LEU A 445 -11.02 -28.23 10.38
C LEU A 445 -11.31 -26.88 11.05
N ILE A 446 -11.81 -25.91 10.29
CA ILE A 446 -12.62 -24.83 10.87
C ILE A 446 -14.04 -25.38 10.95
N GLU A 447 -14.51 -25.89 12.08
CA GLU A 447 -15.92 -26.30 12.21
C GLU A 447 -16.80 -25.05 12.33
N PRO A 448 -17.78 -24.82 11.43
CA PRO A 448 -18.65 -23.66 11.58
C PRO A 448 -19.44 -23.76 12.88
N ALA A 449 -19.28 -22.78 13.76
CA ALA A 449 -20.29 -22.52 14.77
C ALA A 449 -21.56 -22.09 14.02
N PHE A 450 -22.60 -22.92 14.07
CA PHE A 450 -23.97 -22.57 13.69
C PHE A 450 -24.38 -21.21 14.27
N PRO A 451 -25.24 -20.40 13.60
CA PRO A 451 -26.27 -20.80 12.64
C PRO A 451 -25.92 -20.62 11.14
N ALA A 452 -26.64 -21.34 10.28
CA ALA A 452 -26.55 -21.22 8.81
C ALA A 452 -27.41 -20.07 8.24
N ASP A 453 -28.25 -19.46 9.10
CA ASP A 453 -29.18 -18.40 8.75
C ASP A 453 -29.06 -17.27 9.78
N ALA A 454 -29.15 -16.01 9.33
CA ALA A 454 -29.22 -14.84 10.18
C ALA A 454 -30.26 -13.85 9.61
N ALA A 455 -31.14 -13.30 10.45
CA ALA A 455 -32.04 -12.26 9.96
C ALA A 455 -31.27 -10.94 9.73
N LEU A 456 -31.76 -10.12 8.79
CA LEU A 456 -31.21 -8.80 8.55
C LEU A 456 -31.13 -7.98 9.87
N GLY A 457 -29.93 -7.49 10.19
CA GLY A 457 -29.65 -6.74 11.41
C GLY A 457 -29.29 -7.59 12.63
N GLU A 458 -29.50 -8.91 12.60
CA GLU A 458 -29.06 -9.81 13.67
C GLU A 458 -27.56 -10.05 13.64
N THR A 459 -27.02 -10.41 14.80
CA THR A 459 -25.65 -10.87 14.92
C THR A 459 -25.56 -12.38 14.90
N PHE A 460 -24.53 -12.92 14.25
CA PHE A 460 -24.20 -14.34 14.28
C PHE A 460 -22.70 -14.52 14.50
N THR A 461 -22.28 -15.71 14.93
CA THR A 461 -20.90 -15.96 15.34
C THR A 461 -20.28 -17.09 14.54
N CYS A 462 -19.07 -16.90 14.03
CA CYS A 462 -18.24 -17.96 13.51
C CYS A 462 -17.12 -18.26 14.51
N ARG A 463 -16.89 -19.53 14.80
CA ARG A 463 -15.75 -19.97 15.62
C ARG A 463 -14.82 -20.82 14.78
N ALA A 464 -13.52 -20.56 14.85
CA ALA A 464 -12.49 -21.49 14.43
C ALA A 464 -12.16 -22.40 15.62
N ASP A 465 -12.17 -23.72 15.40
CA ASP A 465 -11.70 -24.69 16.39
C ASP A 465 -10.47 -25.41 15.84
N PRO A 466 -9.29 -24.76 15.88
CA PRO A 466 -8.07 -25.36 15.41
C PRO A 466 -7.65 -26.52 16.30
N GLU A 467 -7.27 -27.65 15.69
CA GLU A 467 -6.45 -28.67 16.37
C GLU A 467 -5.04 -28.11 16.58
N ILE A 468 -4.87 -27.20 17.55
CA ILE A 468 -3.58 -26.61 17.85
C ILE A 468 -2.74 -27.61 18.66
N ASN A 469 -1.47 -27.72 18.31
CA ASN A 469 -0.46 -28.25 19.21
C ASN A 469 -0.32 -27.27 20.40
N GLU A 470 -0.61 -27.71 21.63
CA GLU A 470 -0.78 -26.91 22.87
C GLU A 470 0.33 -25.86 23.17
N ASN A 471 1.45 -25.89 22.46
CA ASN A 471 2.62 -25.03 22.65
C ASN A 471 2.84 -23.96 21.55
N LYS A 472 1.94 -23.80 20.58
CA LYS A 472 2.08 -22.78 19.52
C LYS A 472 0.87 -21.86 19.49
N SER A 473 1.10 -20.56 19.37
CA SER A 473 0.03 -19.55 19.24
C SER A 473 -0.15 -19.22 17.76
N PRO A 474 -1.12 -19.85 17.05
CA PRO A 474 -1.46 -19.42 15.71
C PRO A 474 -2.09 -18.02 15.79
N PHE A 475 -1.95 -17.24 14.72
CA PHE A 475 -2.70 -15.99 14.59
C PHE A 475 -3.76 -16.20 13.51
N LEU A 476 -5.01 -15.99 13.90
CA LEU A 476 -6.14 -16.10 13.00
C LEU A 476 -6.33 -14.74 12.34
N GLU A 477 -6.36 -14.70 11.03
CA GLU A 477 -6.61 -13.47 10.29
C GLU A 477 -7.88 -13.64 9.46
N PHE A 478 -8.87 -12.84 9.81
CA PHE A 478 -10.21 -12.93 9.29
C PHE A 478 -10.38 -12.15 7.97
N PHE A 479 -11.01 -12.76 6.96
CA PHE A 479 -11.19 -12.13 5.64
C PHE A 479 -12.63 -12.27 5.12
N THR A 480 -13.43 -11.21 5.23
CA THR A 480 -14.59 -10.99 4.33
C THR A 480 -14.39 -9.69 3.59
N SER A 481 -14.53 -9.79 2.28
CA SER A 481 -14.66 -8.66 1.37
C SER A 481 -16.13 -8.34 1.05
N ASN A 482 -17.08 -8.92 1.80
CA ASN A 482 -18.49 -8.85 1.46
C ASN A 482 -19.22 -7.77 2.26
N LYS A 483 -19.80 -6.80 1.53
CA LYS A 483 -20.68 -5.73 2.03
C LYS A 483 -21.91 -6.25 2.80
N ASN A 484 -22.22 -7.54 2.70
CA ASN A 484 -23.41 -8.14 3.28
C ASN A 484 -23.32 -8.37 4.80
N VAL A 485 -22.12 -8.29 5.39
CA VAL A 485 -21.89 -8.45 6.84
C VAL A 485 -20.87 -7.42 7.35
N SER A 486 -21.00 -6.97 8.60
CA SER A 486 -19.94 -6.25 9.33
C SER A 486 -19.40 -7.11 10.47
N LEU A 487 -18.09 -7.08 10.69
CA LEU A 487 -17.48 -7.67 11.88
C LEU A 487 -17.75 -6.73 13.07
N GLU A 488 -18.38 -7.26 14.12
CA GLU A 488 -18.72 -6.51 15.34
C GLU A 488 -17.74 -6.82 16.48
N GLU A 489 -17.31 -8.07 16.62
CA GLU A 489 -16.43 -8.51 17.71
C GLU A 489 -15.48 -9.63 17.25
N GLU A 490 -14.27 -9.63 17.77
CA GLU A 490 -13.25 -10.68 17.58
C GLU A 490 -12.64 -11.04 18.95
N SER A 491 -12.78 -12.30 19.35
CA SER A 491 -12.23 -12.82 20.61
C SER A 491 -11.65 -14.22 20.42
N ASP A 492 -10.33 -14.36 20.60
CA ASP A 492 -9.52 -15.56 20.38
C ASP A 492 -9.68 -16.16 18.97
N LEU A 493 -10.69 -16.99 18.81
CA LEU A 493 -11.01 -17.75 17.60
C LEU A 493 -12.50 -17.61 17.24
N THR A 494 -13.18 -16.64 17.85
CA THR A 494 -14.60 -16.40 17.75
C THR A 494 -14.83 -15.02 17.16
N PHE A 495 -15.64 -14.94 16.11
CA PHE A 495 -15.93 -13.72 15.36
C PHE A 495 -17.42 -13.51 15.31
N THR A 496 -17.90 -12.36 15.77
CA THR A 496 -19.31 -12.00 15.73
C THR A 496 -19.54 -10.99 14.62
N PHE A 497 -20.51 -11.28 13.77
CA PHE A 497 -20.89 -10.48 12.62
C PHE A 497 -22.28 -9.93 12.80
N LYS A 498 -22.56 -8.78 12.18
CA LYS A 498 -23.91 -8.30 11.95
C LYS A 498 -24.28 -8.47 10.49
N ALA A 499 -25.46 -9.02 10.26
CA ALA A 499 -26.03 -9.19 8.92
C ALA A 499 -26.57 -7.85 8.38
N LEU A 500 -26.13 -7.43 7.18
CA LEU A 500 -26.44 -6.11 6.61
C LEU A 500 -27.24 -6.16 5.31
N VAL A 501 -27.17 -7.25 4.54
CA VAL A 501 -27.87 -7.38 3.25
C VAL A 501 -28.47 -8.77 3.13
N PRO A 502 -29.78 -8.91 2.82
CA PRO A 502 -30.42 -10.21 2.59
C PRO A 502 -29.87 -10.91 1.34
N GLU A 503 -28.87 -11.77 1.53
CA GLU A 503 -28.23 -12.53 0.48
C GLU A 503 -27.46 -13.74 1.06
N TYR A 504 -27.29 -14.77 0.25
CA TYR A 504 -26.40 -15.88 0.56
C TYR A 504 -24.94 -15.40 0.54
N THR A 505 -24.31 -15.34 1.70
CA THR A 505 -23.05 -14.63 1.92
C THR A 505 -21.93 -15.60 2.31
N PRO A 506 -20.86 -15.73 1.50
CA PRO A 506 -19.66 -16.45 1.89
C PRO A 506 -18.81 -15.61 2.87
N ILE A 507 -18.25 -16.28 3.86
CA ILE A 507 -17.34 -15.73 4.87
C ILE A 507 -16.06 -16.55 4.83
N GLY A 508 -14.94 -15.89 4.53
CA GLY A 508 -13.63 -16.50 4.47
C GLY A 508 -12.91 -16.43 5.81
N LEU A 509 -12.48 -17.58 6.30
CA LEU A 509 -11.64 -17.69 7.51
C LEU A 509 -10.27 -18.17 7.08
N VAL A 510 -9.20 -17.45 7.43
CA VAL A 510 -7.81 -17.86 7.13
C VAL A 510 -7.00 -17.91 8.42
N LEU A 511 -6.51 -19.10 8.78
CA LEU A 511 -5.71 -19.30 9.99
C LEU A 511 -4.26 -19.52 9.61
N THR A 512 -3.35 -18.75 10.19
CA THR A 512 -1.93 -18.75 9.84
C THR A 512 -1.04 -19.05 11.06
N ASP A 513 -0.01 -19.87 10.85
CA ASP A 513 1.07 -20.04 11.81
C ASP A 513 2.12 -18.94 11.61
N ARG A 514 2.41 -18.14 12.65
CA ARG A 514 3.31 -16.96 12.55
C ARG A 514 4.76 -17.32 12.28
N GLU A 515 5.19 -18.50 12.72
CA GLU A 515 6.57 -18.93 12.59
C GLU A 515 6.83 -19.48 11.20
N THR A 516 5.90 -20.30 10.69
CA THR A 516 6.03 -21.00 9.40
C THR A 516 5.42 -20.25 8.23
N LEU A 517 4.51 -19.31 8.50
CA LEU A 517 3.69 -18.57 7.53
C LEU A 517 2.76 -19.45 6.69
N LEU A 518 2.59 -20.72 7.06
CA LEU A 518 1.63 -21.61 6.44
C LEU A 518 0.24 -21.30 6.96
N SER A 519 -0.75 -21.30 6.07
CA SER A 519 -2.14 -21.09 6.47
C SER A 519 -3.13 -22.06 5.86
N THR A 520 -4.25 -22.23 6.54
CA THR A 520 -5.44 -22.91 6.03
C THR A 520 -6.56 -21.90 5.86
N SER A 521 -7.43 -22.13 4.89
CA SER A 521 -8.64 -21.33 4.72
C SER A 521 -9.90 -22.19 4.70
N LYS A 522 -11.03 -21.60 5.09
CA LYS A 522 -12.36 -22.20 4.91
C LYS A 522 -13.39 -21.13 4.63
N GLU A 523 -14.26 -21.41 3.66
CA GLU A 523 -15.47 -20.62 3.43
C GLU A 523 -16.63 -21.20 4.25
N VAL A 524 -17.30 -20.33 5.00
CA VAL A 524 -18.58 -20.61 5.65
C VAL A 524 -19.64 -19.80 4.93
N PHE A 525 -20.76 -20.41 4.60
CA PHE A 525 -21.87 -19.72 3.94
C PHE A 525 -22.97 -19.44 4.95
N ILE A 526 -23.42 -18.19 4.98
CA ILE A 526 -24.51 -17.72 5.83
C ILE A 526 -25.62 -17.19 4.94
N ASN A 527 -26.83 -17.70 5.12
CA ASN A 527 -28.00 -17.19 4.46
C ASN A 527 -28.58 -16.02 5.28
N ILE A 528 -28.43 -14.81 4.76
CA ILE A 528 -29.03 -13.63 5.37
C ILE A 528 -30.41 -13.44 4.76
N TYR A 529 -31.46 -13.42 5.58
CA TYR A 529 -32.83 -13.26 5.12
C TYR A 529 -33.47 -12.00 5.70
N ASP A 530 -34.39 -11.42 4.95
CA ASP A 530 -35.25 -10.34 5.44
C ASP A 530 -36.46 -10.98 6.12
N PRO A 531 -36.69 -10.80 7.44
CA PRO A 531 -37.82 -11.42 8.11
C PRO A 531 -39.19 -10.88 7.63
N GLU A 532 -39.22 -9.77 6.89
CA GLU A 532 -40.45 -9.17 6.36
C GLU A 532 -40.84 -9.66 4.95
N ASN A 533 -39.96 -10.37 4.25
CA ASN A 533 -40.15 -10.88 2.88
C ASN A 533 -40.00 -12.40 2.80
#